data_AF-A0A0N4X3I3-F1
#
_entry.id   AF-A0A0N4X3I3-F1
#
_cell.length_a   1.000
_cell.length_b   1.000
_cell.length_c   1.000
_cell.angle_alpha   90.00
_cell.angle_beta   90.00
_cell.angle_gamma   90.00
#
_symmetry.space_group_name_H-M   'P 1'
#
loop_
_entity.id
_entity.type
_entity.pdbx_description
1 polymer ?
#
loop_
_entity_poly.entity_id
_entity_poly.type
_entity_poly.pdbx_seq_one_letter_code
_entity_poly.pdbx_strand_id
1 'polypeptide(L)'
;MEESLCLEQFEIEHVPTRLRAMWNQQGPVFSSRFLGICEMVAPDLEHGRHTTDLPVADQVAIAIHILGRNVMQSDSARLAGCHQSTVSRVLMAFVNAINRRATQFMNWPDEQEA
;
A
#
# COMPACT_ATOMS: atom_id res chain seq x y z
N MET A 1 -12.89 3.03 31.12
CA MET A 1 -13.31 4.40 30.76
C MET A 1 -12.00 5.17 30.68
N GLU A 2 -11.39 5.50 29.55
CA GLU A 2 -11.69 5.50 28.12
C GLU A 2 -10.32 5.50 27.43
N GLU A 3 -10.11 4.66 26.42
CA GLU A 3 -9.13 4.92 25.34
C GLU A 3 -9.75 4.34 24.07
N SER A 4 -10.78 5.05 23.61
CA SER A 4 -11.49 4.82 22.36
C SER A 4 -11.41 6.10 21.55
N LEU A 5 -10.21 6.52 21.16
CA LEU A 5 -10.02 7.65 20.26
C LEU A 5 -8.85 7.35 19.32
N CYS A 6 -9.10 7.60 18.03
CA CYS A 6 -8.21 7.44 16.86
C CYS A 6 -8.27 6.12 16.08
N LEU A 7 -9.47 5.57 15.84
CA LEU A 7 -9.73 4.75 14.63
C LEU A 7 -10.85 5.30 13.74
N GLU A 8 -11.41 6.45 14.10
CA GLU A 8 -12.38 7.15 13.26
C GLU A 8 -11.66 8.29 12.55
N GLN A 9 -11.90 8.43 11.25
CA GLN A 9 -11.40 9.47 10.33
C GLN A 9 -10.20 9.15 9.41
N PHE A 10 -10.01 7.88 9.03
CA PHE A 10 -9.64 7.60 7.64
C PHE A 10 -10.90 7.15 6.91
N GLU A 11 -11.73 8.13 6.49
CA GLU A 11 -12.74 7.91 5.46
C GLU A 11 -12.02 7.60 4.15
N ILE A 12 -11.59 6.35 4.00
CA ILE A 12 -11.14 5.81 2.72
C ILE A 12 -12.40 5.53 1.91
N GLU A 13 -13.02 6.59 1.40
CA GLU A 13 -14.34 6.52 0.77
C GLU A 13 -14.29 5.92 -0.65
N HIS A 14 -13.10 5.61 -1.18
CA HIS A 14 -12.97 5.12 -2.57
C HIS A 14 -11.98 3.96 -2.77
N VAL A 15 -11.77 3.08 -1.77
CA VAL A 15 -11.10 1.79 -2.07
C VAL A 15 -12.02 0.96 -2.95
N PRO A 16 -11.56 0.43 -4.11
CA PRO A 16 -12.30 -0.53 -4.89
C PRO A 16 -12.79 -1.66 -3.96
N THR A 17 -14.11 -1.80 -3.84
CA THR A 17 -14.78 -2.60 -2.80
C THR A 17 -14.25 -4.04 -2.71
N ARG A 18 -13.73 -4.58 -3.82
CA ARG A 18 -13.15 -5.93 -3.91
C ARG A 18 -11.77 -6.07 -3.27
N LEU A 19 -10.87 -5.11 -3.42
CA LEU A 19 -9.55 -5.14 -2.76
C LEU A 19 -9.71 -4.99 -1.25
N ARG A 20 -10.57 -4.06 -0.81
CA ARG A 20 -10.91 -3.88 0.62
C ARG A 20 -11.49 -5.14 1.23
N ALA A 21 -12.44 -5.79 0.53
CA ALA A 21 -13.05 -7.03 0.99
C ALA A 21 -12.04 -8.18 1.10
N MET A 22 -11.07 -8.28 0.19
CA MET A 22 -10.01 -9.30 0.23
C MET A 22 -9.06 -9.14 1.42
N TRP A 23 -8.96 -7.96 2.01
CA TRP A 23 -8.06 -7.67 3.11
C TRP A 23 -8.73 -7.67 4.47
N ASN A 24 -9.99 -7.23 4.54
CA ASN A 24 -10.79 -7.37 5.74
C ASN A 24 -10.96 -8.84 6.17
N GLN A 25 -10.73 -9.80 5.26
CA GLN A 25 -10.70 -11.25 5.56
C GLN A 25 -9.41 -11.73 6.25
N GLN A 26 -8.35 -10.92 6.32
CA GLN A 26 -7.03 -11.33 6.85
C GLN A 26 -6.81 -10.99 8.33
N GLY A 27 -7.83 -10.43 8.99
CA GLY A 27 -7.82 -10.16 10.44
C GLY A 27 -7.17 -8.83 10.86
N PRO A 28 -7.31 -8.44 12.14
CA PRO A 28 -6.99 -7.09 12.62
C PRO A 28 -5.49 -6.74 12.62
N VAL A 29 -4.60 -7.72 12.79
CA VAL A 29 -3.13 -7.51 12.76
C VAL A 29 -2.65 -7.17 11.35
N PHE A 30 -3.30 -7.71 10.32
CA PHE A 30 -3.01 -7.36 8.94
C PHE A 30 -3.38 -5.90 8.67
N SER A 31 -4.54 -5.45 9.18
CA SER A 31 -5.01 -4.07 9.05
C SER A 31 -4.06 -3.05 9.69
N SER A 32 -3.51 -3.32 10.88
CA SER A 32 -2.58 -2.37 11.52
C SER A 32 -1.24 -2.26 10.78
N ARG A 33 -0.68 -3.37 10.30
CA ARG A 33 0.54 -3.34 9.47
C ARG A 33 0.31 -2.66 8.13
N PHE A 34 -0.84 -2.89 7.51
CA PHE A 34 -1.22 -2.24 6.27
C PHE A 34 -1.28 -0.72 6.44
N LEU A 35 -1.92 -0.24 7.51
CA LEU A 35 -1.98 1.19 7.83
C LEU A 35 -0.58 1.77 8.07
N GLY A 36 0.27 1.07 8.83
CA GLY A 36 1.66 1.49 9.04
C GLY A 36 2.46 1.61 7.74
N ILE A 37 2.26 0.67 6.78
CA ILE A 37 2.88 0.78 5.45
C ILE A 37 2.34 2.01 4.71
N CYS A 38 1.02 2.23 4.74
CA CYS A 38 0.41 3.39 4.09
C CYS A 38 0.96 4.71 4.64
N GLU A 39 1.07 4.84 5.95
CA GLU A 39 1.65 6.02 6.62
C GLU A 39 3.11 6.23 6.23
N MET A 40 3.91 5.15 6.21
CA MET A 40 5.32 5.22 5.86
C MET A 40 5.56 5.74 4.43
N VAL A 41 4.73 5.33 3.46
CA VAL A 41 4.92 5.69 2.04
C VAL A 41 4.09 6.88 1.57
N ALA A 42 3.11 7.33 2.36
CA ALA A 42 2.23 8.45 2.01
C ALA A 42 3.00 9.69 1.54
N PRO A 43 4.09 10.12 2.22
CA PRO A 43 4.83 11.30 1.77
C PRO A 43 5.48 11.14 0.39
N ASP A 44 5.70 9.93 -0.13
CA ASP A 44 6.24 9.74 -1.48
C ASP A 44 5.14 9.50 -2.51
N LEU A 45 4.05 8.82 -2.13
CA LEU A 45 2.95 8.49 -3.02
C LEU A 45 1.94 9.63 -3.22
N GLU A 46 1.79 10.52 -2.24
CA GLU A 46 0.94 11.71 -2.38
C GLU A 46 1.55 12.74 -3.33
N HIS A 47 2.87 12.92 -3.32
CA HIS A 47 3.55 13.80 -4.28
C HIS A 47 3.50 13.25 -5.71
N GLY A 48 3.31 11.94 -5.88
CA GLY A 48 3.10 11.27 -7.17
C GLY A 48 1.66 11.26 -7.66
N ARG A 49 0.67 11.73 -6.87
CA ARG A 49 -0.78 11.57 -7.16
C ARG A 49 -1.23 12.12 -8.49
N HIS A 50 -0.55 13.14 -9.03
CA HIS A 50 -0.84 13.69 -10.36
C HIS A 50 -0.77 12.65 -11.49
N THR A 51 -0.19 11.47 -11.24
CA THR A 51 -0.04 10.42 -12.24
C THR A 51 -1.09 9.30 -12.16
N THR A 52 -1.75 9.05 -11.03
CA THR A 52 -2.53 7.80 -10.86
C THR A 52 -3.97 7.98 -10.38
N ASP A 53 -4.42 9.18 -9.97
CA ASP A 53 -5.75 9.46 -9.40
C ASP A 53 -6.19 8.57 -8.21
N LEU A 54 -5.31 7.66 -7.75
CA LEU A 54 -5.61 6.67 -6.73
C LEU A 54 -5.21 7.18 -5.33
N PRO A 55 -6.04 6.94 -4.30
CA PRO A 55 -5.65 7.06 -2.89
C PRO A 55 -4.40 6.24 -2.55
N VAL A 56 -3.60 6.70 -1.58
CA VAL A 56 -2.39 5.98 -1.12
C VAL A 56 -2.71 4.54 -0.76
N ALA A 57 -3.81 4.31 -0.03
CA ALA A 57 -4.25 2.98 0.36
C ALA A 57 -4.44 2.05 -0.86
N ASP A 58 -5.02 2.55 -1.95
CA ASP A 58 -5.22 1.77 -3.17
C ASP A 58 -3.94 1.55 -3.94
N GLN A 59 -3.02 2.53 -3.90
CA GLN A 59 -1.70 2.38 -4.49
C GLN A 59 -0.90 1.28 -3.79
N VAL A 60 -0.84 1.32 -2.45
CA VAL A 60 -0.24 0.28 -1.61
C VAL A 60 -0.95 -1.05 -1.85
N ALA A 61 -2.26 -1.03 -2.08
CA ALA A 61 -3.04 -2.21 -2.34
C ALA A 61 -2.59 -3.02 -3.52
N ILE A 62 -2.57 -2.33 -4.64
CA ILE A 62 -2.21 -2.88 -5.92
C ILE A 62 -0.78 -3.38 -5.86
N ALA A 63 0.13 -2.62 -5.24
CA ALA A 63 1.53 -3.00 -5.15
C ALA A 63 1.76 -4.26 -4.29
N ILE A 64 1.19 -4.32 -3.08
CA ILE A 64 1.28 -5.51 -2.22
C ILE A 64 0.61 -6.71 -2.89
N HIS A 65 -0.51 -6.51 -3.59
CA HIS A 65 -1.18 -7.59 -4.29
C HIS A 65 -0.28 -8.20 -5.38
N ILE A 66 0.35 -7.36 -6.19
CA ILE A 66 1.29 -7.78 -7.24
C ILE A 66 2.51 -8.46 -6.66
N LEU A 67 3.20 -7.81 -5.72
CA LEU A 67 4.46 -8.30 -5.15
C LEU A 67 4.25 -9.53 -4.26
N GLY A 68 3.19 -9.53 -3.45
CA GLY A 68 2.93 -10.58 -2.46
C GLY A 68 2.24 -11.82 -3.02
N ARG A 69 1.52 -11.71 -4.14
CA ARG A 69 0.83 -12.85 -4.77
C ARG A 69 1.35 -13.20 -6.17
N ASN A 70 2.38 -12.49 -6.64
CA ASN A 70 2.97 -12.67 -7.97
C ASN A 70 1.92 -12.66 -9.10
N VAL A 71 0.90 -11.80 -8.97
CA VAL A 71 -0.18 -11.70 -9.96
C VAL A 71 0.21 -10.77 -11.10
N MET A 72 -0.38 -10.97 -12.27
CA MET A 72 -0.13 -10.10 -13.42
C MET A 72 -0.69 -8.69 -13.18
N GLN A 73 -0.01 -7.68 -13.73
CA GLN A 73 -0.49 -6.29 -13.69
C GLN A 73 -1.87 -6.14 -14.34
N SER A 74 -2.16 -6.91 -15.39
CA SER A 74 -3.45 -6.93 -16.07
C SER A 74 -4.59 -7.42 -15.17
N ASP A 75 -4.36 -8.46 -14.37
CA ASP A 75 -5.34 -8.96 -13.41
C ASP A 75 -5.59 -7.95 -12.28
N SER A 76 -4.51 -7.30 -11.81
CA SER A 76 -4.60 -6.24 -10.80
C SER A 76 -5.33 -5.01 -11.33
N ALA A 77 -5.11 -4.64 -12.60
CA ALA A 77 -5.81 -3.55 -13.27
C ALA A 77 -7.31 -3.83 -13.39
N ARG A 78 -7.66 -5.06 -13.79
CA ARG A 78 -9.06 -5.53 -13.83
C ARG A 78 -9.71 -5.49 -12.45
N LEU A 79 -9.00 -5.91 -11.41
CA LEU A 79 -9.51 -5.93 -10.03
C LEU A 79 -9.72 -4.50 -9.48
N ALA A 80 -8.79 -3.59 -9.76
CA ALA A 80 -8.82 -2.21 -9.32
C ALA A 80 -9.72 -1.31 -10.19
N GLY A 81 -10.19 -1.79 -11.35
CA GLY A 81 -11.01 -1.01 -12.27
C GLY A 81 -10.24 0.12 -12.96
N CYS A 82 -8.93 -0.03 -13.14
CA CYS A 82 -8.07 1.00 -13.74
C CYS A 82 -7.28 0.47 -14.94
N HIS A 83 -6.61 1.36 -15.68
CA HIS A 83 -5.73 0.96 -16.77
C HIS A 83 -4.45 0.26 -16.27
N GLN A 84 -3.95 -0.71 -17.03
CA GLN A 84 -2.70 -1.41 -16.70
C GLN A 84 -1.49 -0.45 -16.57
N SER A 85 -1.46 0.64 -17.34
CA SER A 85 -0.43 1.68 -17.21
C SER A 85 -0.49 2.41 -15.86
N THR A 86 -1.67 2.57 -15.26
CA THR A 86 -1.82 3.08 -13.89
C THR A 86 -1.24 2.10 -12.89
N VAL A 87 -1.54 0.80 -13.03
CA VAL A 87 -0.96 -0.24 -12.17
C VAL A 87 0.57 -0.26 -12.24
N SER A 88 1.14 -0.17 -13.44
CA SER A 88 2.60 -0.12 -13.62
C SER A 88 3.22 1.10 -12.93
N ARG A 89 2.63 2.28 -13.08
CA ARG A 89 3.08 3.52 -12.42
C ARG A 89 2.99 3.42 -10.91
N VAL A 90 1.87 2.92 -10.38
CA VAL A 90 1.65 2.68 -8.95
C VAL A 90 2.71 1.74 -8.39
N LEU A 91 2.97 0.62 -9.06
CA LEU A 91 3.94 -0.36 -8.60
C LEU A 91 5.35 0.25 -8.52
N MET A 92 5.76 0.97 -9.56
CA MET A 92 7.07 1.63 -9.59
C MET A 92 7.19 2.72 -8.52
N ALA A 93 6.15 3.54 -8.34
CA ALA A 93 6.12 4.56 -7.30
C ALA A 93 6.22 3.94 -5.91
N PHE A 94 5.47 2.86 -5.64
CA PHE A 94 5.52 2.14 -4.38
C PHE A 94 6.90 1.53 -4.11
N VAL A 95 7.49 0.82 -5.07
CA VAL A 95 8.84 0.22 -4.90
C VAL A 95 9.87 1.30 -4.60
N ASN A 96 9.82 2.44 -5.31
CA ASN A 96 10.72 3.56 -5.04
C ASN A 96 10.51 4.17 -3.64
N ALA A 97 9.25 4.34 -3.21
CA ALA A 97 8.92 4.84 -1.88
C ALA A 97 9.43 3.90 -0.78
N ILE A 98 9.18 2.59 -0.92
CA ILE A 98 9.68 1.57 0.00
C ILE A 98 11.21 1.59 0.04
N ASN A 99 11.90 1.61 -1.09
CA ASN A 99 13.36 1.63 -1.11
C ASN A 99 13.95 2.86 -0.40
N ARG A 100 13.30 4.03 -0.49
CA ARG A 100 13.76 5.26 0.18
C ARG A 100 13.51 5.23 1.70
N ARG A 101 12.41 4.62 2.12
CA ARG A 101 11.95 4.64 3.52
C ARG A 101 12.47 3.45 4.30
N ALA A 102 12.53 2.28 3.69
CA ALA A 102 12.90 1.04 4.35
C ALA A 102 14.35 1.05 4.86
N THR A 103 15.25 1.86 4.29
CA THR A 103 16.60 2.05 4.84
C THR A 103 16.59 2.68 6.23
N GLN A 104 15.51 3.36 6.63
CA GLN A 104 15.33 3.93 7.97
C GLN A 104 14.80 2.91 8.99
N PHE A 105 14.30 1.76 8.51
CA PHE A 105 13.64 0.74 9.33
C PHE A 105 14.29 -0.65 9.21
N MET A 106 15.16 -0.85 8.24
CA MET A 106 15.97 -2.06 8.06
C MET A 106 17.42 -1.73 8.44
N ASN A 107 17.81 -2.08 9.67
CA ASN A 107 19.20 -2.42 9.92
C ASN A 107 19.44 -3.75 9.22
N TRP A 108 19.91 -3.69 7.97
CA TRP A 108 20.41 -4.88 7.30
C TRP A 108 21.71 -5.27 8.01
N PRO A 109 21.89 -6.53 8.45
CA PRO A 109 23.10 -6.92 9.15
C PRO A 109 24.31 -6.63 8.28
N ASP A 110 25.27 -5.91 8.86
CA ASP A 110 26.57 -5.65 8.30
C ASP A 110 27.26 -6.98 7.98
N GLU A 111 28.25 -7.00 7.08
CA GLU A 111 29.10 -8.18 6.88
C GLU A 111 29.84 -8.62 8.17
N GLN A 112 29.84 -7.78 9.20
CA GLN A 112 30.41 -8.06 10.53
C GLN A 112 29.42 -8.78 11.45
N GLU A 113 28.12 -8.80 11.12
CA GLU A 113 27.05 -9.49 11.85
C GLU A 113 26.60 -10.82 11.19
N ALA A 114 27.19 -11.18 10.03
CA ALA A 114 26.91 -12.41 9.27
C ALA A 114 27.96 -13.50 9.50
#